data_AF-A0A3Q9DBR3-F1
#
_entry.id   AF-A0A3Q9DBR3-F1
#
_cell.length_a   1.000
_cell.length_b   1.000
_cell.length_c   1.000
_cell.angle_alpha   90.00
_cell.angle_beta   90.00
_cell.angle_gamma   90.00
#
_symmetry.space_group_name_H-M   'P 1'
#
loop_
_entity.id
_entity.type
_entity.pdbx_description
1 polymer ?
#
loop_
_entity_poly.entity_id
_entity_poly.type
_entity_poly.pdbx_seq_one_letter_code
_entity_poly.pdbx_strand_id
1 'polypeptide(L)'
;KLGDHADKLQVVFITVDPKNDTVAKLKEYHKSFDARIQMLTGEEADIKSLVENYKVYVGDKKASDGDIDHSTFMYLINGKGRYVGHFAP
;
A
#
# COMPACT_ATOMS: atom_id res chain seq x y z
N LYS A 1 19.80 -2.45 10.34
CA LYS A 1 19.18 -1.26 10.99
C LYS A 1 19.53 -0.03 10.15
N LEU A 2 18.57 0.89 9.94
CA LEU A 2 18.76 2.06 9.06
C LEU A 2 19.51 3.25 9.69
N GLY A 3 19.59 3.32 11.03
CA GLY A 3 20.27 4.43 11.72
C GLY A 3 19.69 5.80 11.34
N ASP A 4 20.54 6.81 11.18
CA ASP A 4 20.16 8.18 10.80
C ASP A 4 19.47 8.28 9.42
N HIS A 5 19.53 7.22 8.61
CA HIS A 5 18.80 7.18 7.34
C HIS A 5 17.31 6.85 7.51
N ALA A 6 16.87 6.42 8.69
CA ALA A 6 15.46 6.09 8.96
C ALA A 6 14.54 7.30 8.71
N ASP A 7 15.00 8.50 9.02
CA ASP A 7 14.21 9.74 8.82
C ASP A 7 14.05 10.13 7.35
N LYS A 8 14.85 9.52 6.45
CA LYS A 8 14.77 9.72 5.00
C LYS A 8 13.83 8.72 4.32
N LEU A 9 13.31 7.74 5.07
CA LEU A 9 12.39 6.73 4.56
C LEU A 9 10.95 7.15 4.79
N GLN A 10 10.23 7.45 3.71
CA GLN A 10 8.78 7.59 3.74
C GLN A 10 8.14 6.23 3.40
N VAL A 11 7.33 5.70 4.32
CA VAL A 11 6.54 4.49 4.06
C VAL A 11 5.15 4.91 3.60
N VAL A 12 4.69 4.30 2.51
CA VAL A 12 3.36 4.55 1.96
C VAL A 12 2.63 3.21 1.87
N PHE A 13 1.44 3.17 2.45
CA PHE A 13 0.48 2.08 2.31
C PHE A 13 -0.59 2.53 1.31
N ILE A 14 -0.92 1.68 0.36
CA ILE A 14 -1.97 1.95 -0.63
C ILE A 14 -2.94 0.77 -0.60
N THR A 15 -4.22 1.05 -0.35
CA THR A 15 -5.25 0.00 -0.39
C THR A 15 -5.47 -0.53 -1.81
N VAL A 16 -5.80 -1.82 -1.92
CA VAL A 16 -6.31 -2.45 -3.14
C VAL A 16 -7.85 -2.55 -3.15
N ASP A 17 -8.53 -2.08 -2.09
CA ASP A 17 -9.99 -2.09 -1.92
C ASP A 17 -10.60 -0.72 -1.61
N PRO A 18 -10.49 0.25 -2.53
CA PRO A 18 -10.98 1.61 -2.30
C PRO A 18 -12.50 1.68 -2.01
N LYS A 19 -13.29 0.67 -2.42
CA LYS A 19 -14.73 0.59 -2.12
C LYS A 19 -15.01 0.46 -0.62
N ASN A 20 -14.20 -0.33 0.07
CA ASN A 20 -14.37 -0.60 1.49
C ASN A 20 -13.49 0.30 2.36
N ASP A 21 -12.29 0.66 1.87
CA ASP A 21 -11.26 1.39 2.60
C ASP A 21 -11.36 2.89 2.38
N THR A 22 -12.39 3.48 2.98
CA THR A 22 -12.58 4.93 2.98
C THR A 22 -11.51 5.64 3.80
N VAL A 23 -11.31 6.94 3.55
CA VAL A 23 -10.38 7.78 4.32
C VAL A 23 -10.66 7.70 5.83
N ALA A 24 -11.92 7.64 6.26
CA ALA A 24 -12.27 7.53 7.66
C ALA A 24 -11.83 6.19 8.28
N LYS A 25 -12.05 5.08 7.57
CA LYS A 25 -11.60 3.75 8.02
C LYS A 25 -10.08 3.64 8.04
N LEU A 26 -9.40 4.13 7.01
CA LEU A 26 -7.94 4.15 6.99
C LEU A 26 -7.34 5.02 8.09
N LYS A 27 -7.99 6.13 8.47
CA LYS A 27 -7.57 6.93 9.64
C LYS A 27 -7.67 6.16 10.95
N GLU A 28 -8.74 5.38 11.14
CA GLU A 28 -8.85 4.52 12.32
C GLU A 28 -7.81 3.40 12.28
N TYR A 29 -7.63 2.76 11.13
CA TYR A 29 -6.63 1.69 10.94
C TYR A 29 -5.20 2.19 11.17
N HIS A 30 -4.87 3.41 10.73
CA HIS A 30 -3.57 4.05 10.91
C HIS A 30 -3.13 4.17 12.38
N LYS A 31 -4.08 4.24 13.33
CA LYS A 31 -3.76 4.34 14.77
C LYS A 31 -2.98 3.13 15.29
N SER A 32 -3.04 2.00 14.60
CA SER A 32 -2.30 0.77 14.95
C SER A 32 -0.87 0.74 14.40
N PHE A 33 -0.45 1.76 13.66
CA PHE A 33 0.84 1.80 12.95
C PHE A 33 1.68 3.00 13.34
N ASP A 34 2.94 3.00 12.91
CA ASP A 34 3.85 4.13 13.07
C ASP A 34 3.29 5.36 12.34
N ALA A 35 3.24 6.50 13.03
CA ALA A 35 2.64 7.73 12.52
C ALA A 35 3.32 8.30 11.26
N ARG A 36 4.50 7.80 10.90
CA ARG A 36 5.19 8.17 9.65
C ARG A 36 4.59 7.47 8.43
N ILE A 37 3.76 6.44 8.58
CA ILE A 37 3.16 5.72 7.46
C ILE A 37 2.03 6.56 6.85
N GLN A 38 2.13 6.87 5.57
CA GLN A 38 1.03 7.52 4.84
C GLN A 38 0.12 6.45 4.23
N MET A 39 -1.14 6.41 4.65
CA MET A 39 -2.16 5.51 4.09
C MET A 39 -2.97 6.22 3.02
N LEU A 40 -2.98 5.67 1.80
CA LEU A 40 -3.64 6.21 0.64
C LEU A 40 -4.79 5.31 0.17
N THR A 41 -5.85 5.98 -0.29
CA THR A 41 -7.01 5.41 -1.00
C THR A 41 -7.40 6.41 -2.09
N GLY A 42 -8.28 6.03 -3.01
CA GLY A 42 -8.67 6.89 -4.13
C GLY A 42 -9.74 6.25 -5.01
N GLU A 43 -9.85 6.77 -6.24
CA GLU A 43 -10.79 6.24 -7.22
C GLU A 43 -10.38 4.84 -7.68
N GLU A 44 -11.36 3.98 -7.96
CA GLU A 44 -11.12 2.60 -8.41
C GLU A 44 -10.22 2.53 -9.66
N ALA A 45 -10.36 3.50 -10.56
CA ALA A 45 -9.55 3.57 -11.78
C ALA A 45 -8.07 3.82 -11.48
N ASP A 46 -7.76 4.67 -10.49
CA ASP A 46 -6.39 4.99 -10.12
C ASP A 46 -5.72 3.79 -9.43
N ILE A 47 -6.44 3.13 -8.52
CA ILE A 47 -5.95 1.92 -7.85
C ILE A 47 -5.73 0.79 -8.86
N LYS A 48 -6.67 0.60 -9.80
CA LYS A 48 -6.52 -0.39 -10.87
C LYS A 48 -5.27 -0.11 -11.72
N SER A 49 -5.08 1.14 -12.14
CA SER A 49 -3.89 1.54 -12.90
C SER A 49 -2.60 1.28 -12.11
N LEU A 50 -2.59 1.54 -10.81
CA LEU A 50 -1.45 1.26 -9.94
C LEU A 50 -1.14 -0.24 -9.87
N VAL A 51 -2.16 -1.08 -9.65
CA VAL A 51 -2.02 -2.54 -9.60
C VAL A 51 -1.42 -3.07 -10.91
N GLU A 52 -1.91 -2.61 -12.05
CA GLU A 52 -1.41 -3.00 -13.37
C GLU A 52 0.03 -2.54 -13.65
N ASN A 53 0.39 -1.32 -13.23
CA ASN A 53 1.72 -0.75 -13.45
C ASN A 53 2.79 -1.38 -12.56
N TYR A 54 2.43 -1.73 -11.32
CA TYR A 54 3.34 -2.34 -10.36
C TYR A 54 3.32 -3.87 -10.39
N LYS A 55 2.48 -4.48 -11.24
CA LYS A 55 2.32 -5.93 -11.39
C LYS A 55 1.93 -6.61 -10.09
N VAL A 56 1.09 -5.94 -9.31
CA VAL A 56 0.50 -6.49 -8.08
C VAL A 56 -0.62 -7.44 -8.49
N TYR A 57 -0.65 -8.64 -7.92
CA TYR A 57 -1.80 -9.52 -8.02
C TYR A 57 -2.86 -9.08 -7.00
N VAL A 58 -4.12 -9.02 -7.45
CA VAL A 58 -5.28 -8.82 -6.59
C VAL A 58 -6.31 -9.88 -7.02
N GLY A 59 -6.59 -10.82 -6.13
CA GLY A 59 -7.57 -11.88 -6.33
C GLY A 59 -9.00 -11.39 -6.07
N ASP A 60 -9.96 -12.18 -6.53
CA ASP A 60 -11.37 -11.91 -6.28
C ASP A 60 -11.68 -11.95 -4.78
N LYS A 61 -12.59 -11.08 -4.33
CA LYS A 61 -13.12 -11.12 -2.95
C LYS A 61 -13.72 -12.51 -2.70
N LYS A 62 -13.22 -13.21 -1.68
CA LYS A 62 -13.88 -14.45 -1.24
C LYS A 62 -15.26 -14.08 -0.69
N ALA A 63 -16.28 -14.80 -1.14
CA ALA A 63 -17.68 -14.47 -0.85
C ALA A 63 -18.06 -14.53 0.64
N SER A 64 -17.23 -15.11 1.51
CA SER A 64 -17.53 -15.32 2.93
C SER A 64 -16.90 -14.31 3.89
N ASP A 65 -15.69 -13.80 3.62
CA ASP A 65 -14.88 -13.17 4.69
C ASP A 65 -14.45 -11.73 4.40
N GLY A 66 -14.80 -11.17 3.23
CA GLY A 66 -14.42 -9.78 2.89
C GLY A 66 -12.92 -9.57 2.63
N ASP A 67 -12.10 -10.61 2.86
CA ASP A 67 -10.68 -10.63 2.56
C ASP A 67 -10.43 -10.62 1.05
N ILE A 68 -9.40 -9.88 0.67
CA ILE A 68 -8.86 -9.83 -0.69
C ILE A 68 -7.50 -10.48 -0.66
N ASP A 69 -7.34 -11.50 -1.50
CA ASP A 69 -6.02 -12.06 -1.76
C ASP A 69 -5.21 -11.06 -2.58
N HIS A 70 -3.97 -10.78 -2.19
CA HIS A 70 -3.11 -9.87 -2.95
C HIS A 70 -1.63 -10.22 -2.79
N SER A 71 -0.79 -9.77 -3.73
CA SER A 71 0.66 -9.92 -3.60
C SER A 71 1.19 -9.21 -2.34
N THR A 72 2.15 -9.84 -1.66
CA THR A 72 2.74 -9.31 -0.43
C THR A 72 4.06 -8.57 -0.67
N PHE A 73 4.26 -7.94 -1.82
CA PHE A 73 5.53 -7.24 -2.12
C PHE A 73 5.55 -5.81 -1.54
N MET A 74 6.71 -5.41 -1.03
CA MET A 74 7.05 -4.02 -0.71
C MET A 74 7.96 -3.46 -1.80
N TYR A 75 7.63 -2.30 -2.36
CA TYR A 75 8.42 -1.65 -3.42
C TYR A 75 9.27 -0.51 -2.85
N LEU A 76 10.54 -0.44 -3.25
CA LEU A 76 11.43 0.68 -2.92
C LEU A 76 11.58 1.60 -4.13
N ILE A 77 11.16 2.85 -3.93
CA ILE A 77 11.29 3.93 -4.90
C ILE A 77 12.26 4.96 -4.32
N ASN A 78 13.23 5.43 -5.11
CA ASN A 78 14.17 6.46 -4.64
C ASN A 78 13.55 7.86 -4.69
N GLY A 79 14.23 8.86 -4.10
CA GLY A 79 13.76 10.25 -4.06
C GLY A 79 13.62 10.96 -5.42
N LYS A 80 13.92 10.28 -6.54
CA LYS A 80 13.65 10.75 -7.91
C LYS A 80 12.45 10.03 -8.54
N GLY A 81 11.67 9.28 -7.76
CA GLY A 81 10.51 8.51 -8.24
C GLY A 81 10.87 7.26 -9.06
N ARG A 82 12.12 6.79 -9.01
CA ARG A 82 12.55 5.63 -9.80
C ARG A 82 12.54 4.35 -8.96
N TYR A 83 12.00 3.29 -9.53
CA TYR A 83 12.05 1.94 -8.96
C TYR A 83 13.50 1.50 -8.71
N VAL A 84 13.73 0.97 -7.50
CA VAL A 84 15.03 0.41 -7.08
C VAL A 84 14.94 -1.10 -6.95
N GLY A 85 13.87 -1.60 -6.34
CA GLY A 85 13.69 -3.02 -6.04
C GLY A 85 12.35 -3.31 -5.36
N HIS A 86 12.05 -4.58 -5.16
CA HIS A 86 10.95 -5.03 -4.30
C HIS A 86 11.42 -6.16 -3.38
N PHE A 87 10.70 -6.35 -2.28
CA PHE A 87 11.01 -7.32 -1.24
C PHE A 87 9.73 -8.07 -0.87
N ALA A 88 9.82 -9.37 -0.69
CA ALA A 88 8.78 -10.14 0.00
C ALA A 88 9.02 -10.04 1.53
N PRO A 89 7.98 -10.18 2.36
CA PRO A 89 8.10 -10.23 3.81
C PRO A 89 9.00 -11.37 4.31
#